data_AF-A0A9E2KAP8-F1
#
_entry.id   AF-A0A9E2KAP8-F1
#
_cell.length_a   1.000
_cell.length_b   1.000
_cell.length_c   1.000
_cell.angle_alpha   90.00
_cell.angle_beta   90.00
_cell.angle_gamma   90.00
#
_symmetry.space_group_name_H-M   'P 1'
#
loop_
_entity.id
_entity.type
_entity.pdbx_description
1 polymer ?
#
loop_
_entity_poly.entity_id
_entity_poly.type
_entity_poly.pdbx_seq_one_letter_code
_entity_poly.pdbx_strand_id
1 'polypeptide(L)'
;MKFTILKKLLLIGNLIGIVCLVGCSERVFFENQTVVVQEEAGREYPIELYVLEEIQSGKYEPEVGIYTGAYVQKDDNIQGDILAYESLIGQEQTFKVFTYEPDKGISKQDILRCIAQKKTPYIKILLGSDYDLTPLYQFIFDIRESYHTPIFIELYPLTEKAYSISMYKETYQRAYEILHKYLTDIVV
;
A
#
# COMPACT_ATOMS: atom_id res chain seq x y z
N MET A 1 39.98 50.94 -35.60
CA MET A 1 40.39 50.86 -34.18
C MET A 1 39.30 51.23 -33.15
N LYS A 2 38.01 51.41 -33.54
CA LYS A 2 36.91 51.76 -32.61
C LYS A 2 36.04 50.55 -32.15
N PHE A 3 36.06 49.44 -32.87
CA PHE A 3 35.21 48.27 -32.59
C PHE A 3 35.72 47.34 -31.47
N THR A 4 37.02 47.35 -31.18
CA THR A 4 37.63 46.49 -30.15
C THR A 4 37.38 46.99 -28.73
N ILE A 5 37.18 48.30 -28.55
CA ILE A 5 36.91 48.92 -27.25
C ILE A 5 35.48 48.59 -26.80
N LEU A 6 34.51 48.57 -27.73
CA LEU A 6 33.11 48.28 -27.43
C LEU A 6 32.92 46.82 -26.96
N LYS A 7 33.63 45.85 -27.56
CA LYS A 7 33.58 44.44 -27.13
C LYS A 7 34.18 44.22 -25.73
N LYS A 8 35.23 44.95 -25.36
CA LYS A 8 35.82 44.87 -24.01
C LYS A 8 34.90 45.47 -22.94
N LEU A 9 34.22 46.57 -23.23
CA LEU A 9 33.21 47.16 -22.34
C LEU A 9 32.00 46.23 -22.13
N LEU A 10 31.56 45.54 -23.18
CA LEU A 10 30.41 44.62 -23.13
C LEU A 10 30.72 43.32 -22.37
N LEU A 11 31.98 42.87 -22.41
CA LEU A 11 32.48 41.74 -21.63
C LEU A 11 32.63 42.08 -20.14
N ILE A 12 33.13 43.28 -19.82
CA ILE A 12 33.22 43.75 -18.42
C ILE A 12 31.82 43.95 -17.83
N GLY A 13 30.88 44.49 -18.60
CA GLY A 13 29.48 44.63 -18.18
C GLY A 13 28.81 43.29 -17.87
N ASN A 14 29.03 42.26 -18.71
CA ASN A 14 28.53 40.91 -18.43
C ASN A 14 29.20 40.25 -17.20
N LEU A 15 30.50 40.48 -17.00
CA LEU A 15 31.20 39.94 -15.84
C LEU A 15 30.68 40.53 -14.52
N ILE A 16 30.38 41.83 -14.50
CA ILE A 16 29.80 42.51 -13.33
C ILE A 16 28.36 42.02 -13.07
N GLY A 17 27.57 41.80 -14.12
CA GLY A 17 26.22 41.24 -14.00
C GLY A 17 26.19 39.84 -13.38
N ILE A 18 27.17 38.98 -13.70
CA ILE A 18 27.26 37.63 -13.14
C ILE A 18 27.65 37.67 -11.66
N VAL A 19 28.55 38.56 -11.24
CA VAL A 19 28.95 38.69 -9.82
C VAL A 19 27.81 39.22 -8.94
N CYS A 20 26.95 40.09 -9.47
CA CYS A 20 25.76 40.57 -8.74
C CYS A 20 24.67 39.50 -8.56
N LEU A 21 24.66 38.43 -9.36
CA LEU A 21 23.67 37.35 -9.25
C LEU A 21 24.06 36.24 -8.25
N VAL A 22 25.28 36.23 -7.73
CA VAL A 22 25.73 35.22 -6.73
C VAL A 22 25.55 35.70 -5.28
N GLY A 23 24.99 36.90 -5.07
CA GLY A 23 25.00 37.61 -3.79
C GLY A 23 23.80 37.43 -2.85
N CYS A 24 22.70 36.80 -3.28
CA CYS A 24 21.52 36.58 -2.43
C CYS A 24 21.12 35.10 -2.40
N SER A 25 21.99 34.26 -1.86
CA SER A 25 21.52 33.10 -1.12
C SER A 25 21.38 33.58 0.32
N GLU A 26 20.14 33.89 0.73
CA GLU A 26 19.82 33.81 2.15
C GLU A 26 20.18 32.38 2.56
N ARG A 27 21.30 32.23 3.25
CA ARG A 27 21.48 31.07 4.10
C ARG A 27 20.37 31.20 5.12
N VAL A 28 19.28 30.48 4.89
CA VAL A 28 18.40 30.06 5.97
C VAL A 28 19.32 29.28 6.90
N PHE A 29 19.92 29.99 7.85
CA PHE A 29 20.38 29.37 9.06
C PHE A 29 19.11 28.78 9.64
N PHE A 30 18.91 27.48 9.41
CA PHE A 30 18.21 26.70 10.39
C PHE A 30 19.03 26.89 11.65
N GLU A 31 18.60 27.87 12.47
CA GLU A 31 18.86 27.80 13.88
C GLU A 31 18.43 26.39 14.24
N ASN A 32 19.41 25.54 14.56
CA ASN A 32 19.14 24.30 15.27
C ASN A 32 18.54 24.76 16.59
N GLN A 33 17.25 25.11 16.57
CA GLN A 33 16.40 24.90 17.71
C GLN A 33 16.51 23.41 17.90
N THR A 34 17.44 23.01 18.77
CA THR A 34 17.35 21.75 19.46
C THR A 34 15.91 21.72 19.94
N VAL A 35 15.10 20.89 19.28
CA VAL A 35 13.83 20.48 19.84
C VAL A 35 14.27 19.84 21.15
N VAL A 36 14.20 20.61 22.22
CA VAL A 36 14.15 20.05 23.55
C VAL A 36 12.88 19.24 23.46
N VAL A 37 13.04 17.94 23.22
CA VAL A 37 12.02 16.98 23.57
C VAL A 37 11.77 17.31 25.02
N GLN A 38 10.68 18.04 25.30
CA GLN A 38 10.08 17.92 26.60
C GLN A 38 9.83 16.43 26.67
N GLU A 39 10.66 15.74 27.45
CA GLU A 39 10.27 14.47 28.03
C GLU A 39 8.99 14.83 28.76
N GLU A 40 7.86 14.74 28.06
CA GLU A 40 6.60 14.44 28.71
C GLU A 40 6.98 13.29 29.62
N ALA A 41 6.85 13.52 30.93
CA ALA A 41 7.18 12.54 31.93
C ALA A 41 6.37 11.28 31.60
N GLY A 42 6.97 10.41 30.79
CA GLY A 42 6.39 9.20 30.30
C GLY A 42 6.22 8.36 31.52
N ARG A 43 5.00 8.29 32.03
CA ARG A 43 4.70 7.30 33.05
C ARG A 43 4.79 5.96 32.35
N GLU A 44 5.89 5.27 32.59
CA GLU A 44 6.00 3.86 32.30
C GLU A 44 4.93 3.14 33.14
N TYR A 45 3.85 2.74 32.50
CA TYR A 45 2.91 1.81 33.08
C TYR A 45 3.39 0.41 32.74
N PRO A 46 3.71 -0.45 33.71
CA PRO A 46 3.94 -1.86 33.43
C PRO A 46 2.63 -2.45 32.92
N ILE A 47 2.54 -2.68 31.61
CA ILE A 47 1.49 -3.48 31.02
C ILE A 47 1.91 -4.93 31.23
N GLU A 48 1.30 -5.60 32.20
CA GLU A 48 1.37 -7.06 32.28
C GLU A 48 0.55 -7.63 31.12
N LEU A 49 1.22 -7.99 30.03
CA LEU A 49 0.64 -8.75 28.94
C LEU A 49 0.41 -10.19 29.42
N TYR A 50 -0.79 -10.47 29.88
CA TYR A 50 -1.26 -11.82 30.15
C TYR A 50 -1.53 -12.52 28.81
N VAL A 51 -0.47 -13.02 28.15
CA VAL A 51 -0.60 -13.97 27.05
C VAL A 51 -0.91 -15.33 27.68
N LEU A 52 -2.21 -15.57 27.90
CA LEU A 52 -2.70 -16.72 28.68
C LEU A 52 -2.62 -18.06 27.95
N GLU A 53 -2.36 -18.08 26.64
CA GLU A 53 -2.37 -19.31 25.83
C GLU A 53 -1.28 -19.27 24.75
N GLU A 54 -0.61 -20.41 24.53
CA GLU A 54 0.17 -20.64 23.30
C GLU A 54 -0.81 -20.63 22.12
N ILE A 55 -0.87 -19.50 21.42
CA ILE A 55 -1.65 -19.37 20.20
C ILE A 55 -0.92 -20.18 19.13
N GLN A 56 -1.50 -21.31 18.71
CA GLN A 56 -0.98 -22.07 17.59
C GLN A 56 -1.11 -21.25 16.31
N SER A 57 -0.03 -21.16 15.56
CA SER A 57 -0.02 -20.49 14.26
C SER A 57 -1.07 -21.09 13.33
N GLY A 58 -1.74 -20.21 12.58
CA GLY A 58 -2.70 -20.62 11.55
C GLY A 58 -2.05 -21.44 10.44
N LYS A 59 -2.84 -22.24 9.70
CA LYS A 59 -2.37 -23.13 8.61
C LYS A 59 -1.45 -22.45 7.59
N TYR A 60 -1.66 -21.16 7.34
CA TYR A 60 -0.92 -20.37 6.38
C TYR A 60 -0.14 -19.23 7.01
N GLU A 61 0.09 -19.24 8.32
CA GLU A 61 0.98 -18.29 8.96
C GLU A 61 2.44 -18.79 8.84
N PRO A 62 3.41 -17.90 8.58
CA PRO A 62 4.79 -18.32 8.45
C PRO A 62 5.36 -18.65 9.82
N GLU A 63 5.97 -19.82 9.98
CA GLU A 63 6.72 -20.18 11.19
C GLU A 63 7.93 -19.25 11.41
N VAL A 64 8.52 -18.76 10.31
CA VAL A 64 9.67 -17.85 10.30
C VAL A 64 9.53 -16.84 9.16
N GLY A 65 9.83 -15.58 9.45
CA GLY A 65 9.86 -14.49 8.47
C GLY A 65 8.50 -13.84 8.22
N ILE A 66 8.40 -13.12 7.10
CA ILE A 66 7.16 -12.43 6.69
C ILE A 66 6.88 -12.72 5.22
N TYR A 67 5.61 -12.87 4.87
CA TYR A 67 5.22 -12.83 3.47
C TYR A 67 5.26 -11.40 2.95
N THR A 68 5.65 -11.25 1.70
CA THR A 68 5.62 -9.96 1.02
C THR A 68 4.66 -10.02 -0.16
N GLY A 69 4.05 -8.89 -0.48
CA GLY A 69 3.03 -8.78 -1.51
C GLY A 69 3.00 -7.40 -2.11
N ALA A 70 2.64 -7.31 -3.38
CA ALA A 70 2.56 -6.03 -4.08
C ALA A 70 1.24 -5.85 -4.83
N TYR A 71 0.69 -4.64 -4.72
CA TYR A 71 -0.31 -4.13 -5.66
C TYR A 71 0.44 -3.48 -6.82
N VAL A 72 0.31 -4.06 -8.00
CA VAL A 72 1.02 -3.58 -9.20
C VAL A 72 0.03 -2.86 -10.09
N GLN A 73 0.06 -1.54 -10.05
CA GLN A 73 -0.78 -0.71 -10.90
C GLN A 73 -0.36 -0.87 -12.37
N LYS A 74 -1.33 -0.79 -13.28
CA LYS A 74 -1.05 -0.74 -14.71
C LYS A 74 -0.46 0.63 -15.04
N ASP A 75 0.81 0.64 -15.43
CA ASP A 75 1.49 1.78 -16.04
C ASP A 75 2.18 1.36 -17.34
N ASP A 76 2.77 2.32 -18.04
CA ASP A 76 3.41 2.11 -19.34
C ASP A 76 4.57 1.09 -19.30
N ASN A 77 5.22 0.91 -18.14
CA ASN A 77 6.42 0.10 -17.99
C ASN A 77 6.12 -1.34 -17.55
N ILE A 78 5.18 -1.52 -16.63
CA ILE A 78 4.96 -2.78 -15.90
C ILE A 78 3.63 -3.42 -16.32
N GLN A 79 2.65 -2.64 -16.80
CA GLN A 79 1.35 -3.13 -17.29
C GLN A 79 0.62 -4.07 -16.31
N GLY A 80 0.86 -3.93 -15.00
CA GLY A 80 0.28 -4.80 -13.97
C GLY A 80 0.91 -6.21 -13.88
N ASP A 81 2.07 -6.42 -14.49
CA ASP A 81 2.84 -7.66 -14.39
C ASP A 81 3.72 -7.67 -13.14
N ILE A 82 3.44 -8.61 -12.24
CA ILE A 82 4.18 -8.74 -10.99
C ILE A 82 5.60 -9.27 -11.21
N LEU A 83 5.86 -10.04 -12.26
CA LEU A 83 7.22 -10.54 -12.54
C LEU A 83 8.14 -9.42 -13.02
N ALA A 84 7.60 -8.48 -13.80
CA ALA A 84 8.31 -7.27 -14.20
C ALA A 84 8.59 -6.38 -12.97
N TYR A 85 7.60 -6.21 -12.07
CA TYR A 85 7.79 -5.51 -10.81
C TYR A 85 8.90 -6.14 -9.94
N GLU A 86 8.88 -7.46 -9.76
CA GLU A 86 9.90 -8.20 -8.98
C GLU A 86 11.30 -8.03 -9.56
N SER A 87 11.41 -8.02 -10.89
CA SER A 87 12.68 -7.80 -11.59
C SER A 87 13.25 -6.39 -11.33
N LEU A 88 12.38 -5.39 -11.17
CA LEU A 88 12.78 -4.01 -10.90
C LEU A 88 13.24 -3.80 -9.46
N ILE A 89 12.58 -4.44 -8.50
CA ILE A 89 12.91 -4.28 -7.07
C ILE A 89 13.93 -5.32 -6.57
N GLY A 90 14.22 -6.36 -7.35
CA GLY A 90 15.14 -7.43 -6.98
C GLY A 90 14.64 -8.34 -5.86
N GLN A 91 13.32 -8.41 -5.65
CA GLN A 91 12.71 -9.18 -4.58
C GLN A 91 11.42 -9.86 -5.06
N GLU A 92 11.34 -11.18 -4.86
CA GLU A 92 10.13 -11.95 -5.12
C GLU A 92 9.03 -11.61 -4.11
N GLN A 93 7.80 -11.48 -4.61
CA GLN A 93 6.59 -11.34 -3.83
C GLN A 93 5.91 -12.70 -3.70
N THR A 94 5.34 -12.98 -2.54
CA THR A 94 4.46 -14.14 -2.32
C THR A 94 3.07 -13.84 -2.84
N PHE A 95 2.56 -12.64 -2.56
CA PHE A 95 1.21 -12.23 -2.92
C PHE A 95 1.17 -11.28 -4.12
N LYS A 96 0.20 -11.51 -5.00
CA LYS A 96 -0.28 -10.46 -5.91
C LYS A 96 -1.53 -9.85 -5.29
N VAL A 97 -1.46 -8.56 -5.00
CA VAL A 97 -2.56 -7.83 -4.36
C VAL A 97 -3.52 -7.30 -5.41
N PHE A 98 -4.80 -7.56 -5.21
CA PHE A 98 -5.92 -7.05 -5.98
C PHE A 98 -6.77 -6.14 -5.10
N THR A 99 -7.38 -5.13 -5.70
CA THR A 99 -8.47 -4.38 -5.07
C THR A 99 -9.75 -4.73 -5.81
N TYR A 100 -10.75 -5.23 -5.09
CA TYR A 100 -12.05 -5.51 -5.66
C TYR A 100 -12.85 -4.21 -5.74
N GLU A 101 -13.20 -3.83 -6.96
CA GLU A 101 -14.12 -2.73 -7.25
C GLU A 101 -15.34 -3.32 -7.98
N PRO A 102 -16.58 -3.12 -7.50
CA PRO A 102 -17.77 -3.80 -8.06
C PRO A 102 -18.02 -3.54 -9.55
N ASP A 103 -17.61 -2.38 -10.06
CA ASP A 103 -17.75 -1.96 -11.45
C ASP A 103 -16.69 -2.60 -12.37
N LYS A 104 -15.50 -2.94 -11.85
CA LYS A 104 -14.42 -3.55 -12.60
C LYS A 104 -14.35 -5.08 -12.44
N GLY A 105 -14.73 -5.57 -11.27
CA GLY A 105 -14.59 -6.97 -10.87
C GLY A 105 -13.13 -7.44 -10.85
N ILE A 106 -12.93 -8.74 -10.63
CA ILE A 106 -11.65 -9.42 -10.84
C ILE A 106 -11.90 -10.57 -11.81
N SER A 107 -11.22 -10.57 -12.95
CA SER A 107 -11.44 -11.62 -13.94
C SER A 107 -10.81 -12.94 -13.49
N LYS A 108 -11.45 -14.06 -13.87
CA LYS A 108 -10.88 -15.41 -13.67
C LYS A 108 -9.48 -15.54 -14.28
N GLN A 109 -9.25 -14.85 -15.40
CA GLN A 109 -7.95 -14.86 -16.09
C GLN A 109 -6.87 -14.18 -15.25
N ASP A 110 -7.21 -13.13 -14.48
CA ASP A 110 -6.27 -12.47 -13.58
C ASP A 110 -5.85 -13.38 -12.43
N ILE A 111 -6.80 -14.10 -11.82
CA ILE A 111 -6.51 -15.09 -10.77
C ILE A 111 -5.67 -16.24 -11.31
N LEU A 112 -6.05 -16.81 -12.45
CA LEU A 112 -5.29 -17.90 -13.07
C LEU A 112 -3.88 -17.46 -13.46
N ARG A 113 -3.71 -16.23 -13.96
CA ARG A 113 -2.40 -15.66 -14.27
C ARG A 113 -1.57 -15.47 -13.00
N CYS A 114 -2.15 -14.98 -11.91
CA CYS A 114 -1.49 -14.88 -10.60
C CYS A 114 -0.95 -16.25 -10.15
N ILE A 115 -1.79 -17.28 -10.19
CA ILE A 115 -1.41 -18.64 -9.80
C ILE A 115 -0.33 -19.19 -10.74
N ALA A 116 -0.46 -18.98 -12.06
CA ALA A 116 0.54 -19.40 -13.04
C ALA A 116 1.90 -18.72 -12.83
N GLN A 117 1.90 -17.49 -12.31
CA GLN A 117 3.10 -16.75 -11.89
C GLN A 117 3.63 -17.20 -10.52
N LYS A 118 3.09 -18.28 -9.94
CA LYS A 118 3.43 -18.81 -8.62
C LYS A 118 3.21 -17.80 -7.49
N LYS A 119 2.18 -16.96 -7.63
CA LYS A 119 1.76 -15.98 -6.61
C LYS A 119 0.43 -16.39 -6.01
N THR A 120 0.26 -16.11 -4.73
CA THR A 120 -1.01 -16.30 -4.02
C THR A 120 -1.89 -15.06 -4.22
N PRO A 121 -3.15 -15.20 -4.65
CA PRO A 121 -4.05 -14.06 -4.74
C PRO A 121 -4.36 -13.48 -3.36
N TYR A 122 -4.18 -12.17 -3.22
CA TYR A 122 -4.58 -11.41 -2.03
C TYR A 122 -5.55 -10.32 -2.46
N ILE A 123 -6.80 -10.38 -2.01
CA ILE A 123 -7.88 -9.54 -2.53
C ILE A 123 -8.39 -8.63 -1.42
N LYS A 124 -8.28 -7.32 -1.63
CA LYS A 124 -8.84 -6.31 -0.73
C LYS A 124 -10.27 -5.98 -1.16
N ILE A 125 -11.21 -6.12 -0.24
CA ILE A 125 -12.61 -5.73 -0.44
C ILE A 125 -12.89 -4.53 0.46
N LEU A 126 -13.25 -3.41 -0.16
CA LEU A 126 -13.61 -2.19 0.55
C LEU A 126 -15.07 -2.28 1.01
N LEU A 127 -15.28 -2.35 2.33
CA LEU A 127 -16.60 -2.31 2.95
C LEU A 127 -17.08 -0.85 3.03
N GLY A 128 -18.20 -0.57 2.36
CA GLY A 128 -18.83 0.75 2.32
C GLY A 128 -19.32 1.23 3.70
N SER A 129 -19.53 2.54 3.81
CA SER A 129 -20.07 3.18 5.04
C SER A 129 -21.55 2.89 5.28
N ASP A 130 -22.23 2.36 4.27
CA ASP A 130 -23.62 1.92 4.32
C ASP A 130 -23.78 0.48 4.85
N TYR A 131 -22.67 -0.22 5.10
CA TYR A 131 -22.64 -1.62 5.52
C TYR A 131 -23.34 -2.57 4.52
N ASP A 132 -23.44 -2.17 3.25
CA ASP A 132 -24.00 -3.01 2.20
C ASP A 132 -23.05 -4.16 1.85
N LEU A 133 -23.56 -5.39 1.90
CA LEU A 133 -22.83 -6.60 1.55
C LEU A 133 -23.15 -7.09 0.13
N THR A 134 -23.97 -6.37 -0.63
CA THR A 134 -24.27 -6.68 -2.03
C THR A 134 -23.01 -6.84 -2.89
N PRO A 135 -21.99 -5.96 -2.79
CA PRO A 135 -20.71 -6.14 -3.47
C PRO A 135 -20.02 -7.47 -3.19
N LEU A 136 -20.19 -8.01 -1.97
CA LEU A 136 -19.58 -9.28 -1.57
C LEU A 136 -20.15 -10.46 -2.36
N TYR A 137 -21.45 -10.45 -2.65
CA TYR A 137 -22.09 -11.49 -3.46
C TYR A 137 -21.62 -11.45 -4.92
N GLN A 138 -21.40 -10.26 -5.47
CA GLN A 138 -20.83 -10.10 -6.81
C GLN A 138 -19.40 -10.63 -6.84
N PHE A 139 -18.58 -10.26 -5.84
CA PHE A 139 -17.23 -10.79 -5.69
C PHE A 139 -17.21 -12.32 -5.64
N ILE A 140 -18.06 -12.92 -4.80
CA ILE A 140 -18.19 -14.38 -4.73
C ILE A 140 -18.52 -14.96 -6.11
N PHE A 141 -19.46 -14.37 -6.84
CA PHE A 141 -19.79 -14.85 -8.18
C PHE A 141 -18.60 -14.80 -9.14
N ASP A 142 -17.78 -13.75 -9.07
CA ASP A 142 -16.61 -13.55 -9.93
C ASP A 142 -15.51 -14.59 -9.66
N ILE A 143 -15.33 -14.99 -8.39
CA ILE A 143 -14.21 -15.84 -7.95
C ILE A 143 -14.59 -17.25 -7.46
N ARG A 144 -15.88 -17.64 -7.50
CA ARG A 144 -16.40 -18.94 -6.99
C ARG A 144 -15.77 -20.21 -7.59
N GLU A 145 -14.92 -20.07 -8.59
CA GLU A 145 -14.23 -21.21 -9.16
C GLU A 145 -13.32 -21.84 -8.09
N SER A 146 -13.23 -23.17 -8.10
CA SER A 146 -12.33 -23.85 -7.18
C SER A 146 -10.90 -23.77 -7.71
N TYR A 147 -10.02 -23.15 -6.92
CA TYR A 147 -8.60 -23.10 -7.17
C TYR A 147 -7.89 -24.00 -6.15
N HIS A 148 -6.88 -24.76 -6.57
CA HIS A 148 -6.05 -25.55 -5.64
C HIS A 148 -5.03 -24.69 -4.86
N THR A 149 -5.24 -23.38 -4.79
CA THR A 149 -4.36 -22.40 -4.15
C THR A 149 -5.24 -21.50 -3.30
N PRO A 150 -4.84 -21.23 -2.04
CA PRO A 150 -5.67 -20.41 -1.18
C PRO A 150 -5.81 -18.99 -1.72
N ILE A 151 -6.97 -18.37 -1.49
CA ILE A 151 -7.20 -16.95 -1.76
C ILE A 151 -7.28 -16.21 -0.43
N PHE A 152 -6.41 -15.22 -0.25
CA PHE A 152 -6.44 -14.34 0.90
C PHE A 152 -7.39 -13.18 0.60
N ILE A 153 -8.26 -12.85 1.55
CA ILE A 153 -9.30 -11.83 1.41
C ILE A 153 -9.20 -10.89 2.60
N GLU A 154 -8.87 -9.63 2.34
CA GLU A 154 -8.87 -8.59 3.37
C GLU A 154 -10.17 -7.80 3.28
N LEU A 155 -10.96 -7.83 4.36
CA LEU A 155 -12.15 -6.98 4.51
C LEU A 155 -11.73 -5.65 5.12
N TYR A 156 -11.62 -4.60 4.29
CA TYR A 156 -11.07 -3.31 4.70
C TYR A 156 -12.18 -2.25 4.87
N PRO A 157 -12.24 -1.53 6.00
CA PRO A 157 -13.21 -0.43 6.17
C PRO A 157 -12.80 0.82 5.36
N LEU A 158 -13.75 1.44 4.65
CA LEU A 158 -13.53 2.76 4.03
C LEU A 158 -13.55 3.87 5.09
N THR A 159 -12.38 4.36 5.49
CA THR A 159 -12.21 5.30 6.60
C THR A 159 -12.37 6.77 6.19
N GLU A 160 -13.62 7.27 6.13
CA GLU A 160 -13.88 8.72 6.14
C GLU A 160 -14.91 9.17 7.19
N LYS A 161 -15.64 8.24 7.83
CA LYS A 161 -16.66 8.55 8.84
C LYS A 161 -16.52 7.67 10.08
N ALA A 162 -16.86 8.23 11.24
CA ALA A 162 -16.89 7.52 12.51
C ALA A 162 -17.81 6.29 12.41
N TYR A 163 -17.21 5.11 12.24
CA TYR A 163 -17.93 3.84 12.29
C TYR A 163 -18.39 3.59 13.73
N SER A 164 -19.65 3.20 13.88
CA SER A 164 -20.05 2.47 15.09
C SER A 164 -19.24 1.17 15.13
N ILE A 165 -18.37 1.03 16.13
CA ILE A 165 -17.52 -0.16 16.32
C ILE A 165 -18.37 -1.44 16.30
N SER A 166 -19.54 -1.40 16.94
CA SER A 166 -20.48 -2.52 16.98
C SER A 166 -21.00 -2.90 15.59
N MET A 167 -21.34 -1.90 14.77
CA MET A 167 -21.83 -2.15 13.40
C MET A 167 -20.72 -2.72 12.52
N TYR A 168 -19.50 -2.20 12.60
CA TYR A 168 -18.37 -2.76 11.85
C TYR A 168 -18.11 -4.22 12.23
N LYS A 169 -18.11 -4.53 13.53
CA LYS A 169 -17.94 -5.90 14.02
C LYS A 169 -19.03 -6.83 13.47
N GLU A 170 -20.29 -6.42 13.50
CA GLU A 170 -21.40 -7.21 12.97
C GLU A 170 -21.27 -7.43 11.46
N THR A 171 -20.98 -6.37 10.71
CA THR A 171 -20.79 -6.44 9.25
C THR A 171 -19.60 -7.32 8.87
N TYR A 172 -18.47 -7.19 9.57
CA TYR A 172 -17.31 -8.05 9.36
C TYR A 172 -17.67 -9.52 9.60
N GLN A 173 -18.33 -9.83 10.72
CA GLN A 173 -18.72 -11.20 11.05
C GLN A 173 -19.68 -11.78 9.99
N ARG A 174 -20.67 -11.01 9.56
CA ARG A 174 -21.60 -11.44 8.49
C ARG A 174 -20.88 -11.65 7.16
N ALA A 175 -19.95 -10.77 6.80
CA ALA A 175 -19.15 -10.93 5.59
C ALA A 175 -18.27 -12.18 5.66
N TYR A 176 -17.62 -12.42 6.81
CA TYR A 176 -16.83 -13.63 7.08
C TYR A 176 -17.66 -14.91 6.91
N GLU A 177 -18.86 -14.95 7.51
CA GLU A 177 -19.79 -16.08 7.40
C GLU A 177 -20.26 -16.31 5.95
N ILE A 178 -20.56 -15.23 5.22
CA ILE A 178 -20.95 -15.30 3.81
C ILE A 178 -19.81 -15.87 2.96
N LEU A 179 -18.58 -15.38 3.13
CA LEU A 179 -17.42 -15.87 2.39
C LEU A 179 -17.19 -17.36 2.61
N HIS A 180 -17.16 -17.81 3.88
CA HIS A 180 -16.96 -19.22 4.22
C HIS A 180 -18.10 -20.14 3.79
N LYS A 181 -19.30 -19.59 3.58
CA LYS A 181 -20.45 -20.35 3.07
C LYS A 181 -20.31 -20.67 1.58
N TYR A 182 -19.72 -19.78 0.79
CA TYR A 182 -19.75 -19.88 -0.68
C TYR A 182 -18.39 -20.16 -1.33
N LEU A 183 -17.29 -19.94 -0.62
CA LEU A 183 -15.94 -20.15 -1.13
C LEU A 183 -15.22 -21.21 -0.29
N THR A 184 -14.41 -22.02 -0.97
CA THR A 184 -13.52 -23.00 -0.36
C THR A 184 -12.08 -22.50 -0.40
N ASP A 185 -11.25 -22.95 0.54
CA ASP A 185 -9.81 -22.63 0.58
C ASP A 185 -9.50 -21.12 0.59
N ILE A 186 -10.28 -20.35 1.36
CA ILE A 186 -10.03 -18.93 1.61
C ILE A 186 -9.36 -18.68 2.96
N VAL A 187 -8.68 -17.55 3.08
CA VAL A 187 -8.20 -16.97 4.33
C VAL A 187 -8.78 -15.56 4.42
N VAL A 188 -9.51 -15.25 5.49
CA VAL A 188 -10.16 -13.94 5.69
C VAL A 188 -9.62 -13.26 6.93
#